data_AF-A0A924MW46-F1
#
_entry.id   AF-A0A924MW46-F1
#
_cell.length_a   1.000
_cell.length_b   1.000
_cell.length_c   1.000
_cell.angle_alpha   90.00
_cell.angle_beta   90.00
_cell.angle_gamma   90.00
#
_symmetry.space_group_name_H-M   'P 1'
#
loop_
_entity.id
_entity.type
_entity.pdbx_description
1 polymer ?
#
loop_
_entity_poly.entity_id
_entity_poly.type
_entity_poly.pdbx_seq_one_letter_code
_entity_poly.pdbx_strand_id
1 'polypeptide(L)'
;MSESTGWRIASNPEDLEEGLFGQVLLWVFELLPWLDSRGMRPDWAIHSVLYCETPGAPVLPGVFDLAYAKPTRVTHARSLLWARVGHTSVLGGDWAGVHALWSRFFKVPARIEAQADTVGLPPDCLGLHYRGTDKNLQTIDTNAVSVEDFLALAAAFIAETPGVRGIFVASDEPGVLALARARFAELDVHGLGDVAFHKAGAPAARAGKADRALLDCVLLSRCRWVLKCSSALSGFAKVLNPSLECYRVAACKMFSDIPYFPDAYVPRLELRDPAARAILERQFAGDWLDDVEAVARWSRPFVARPRHGRLAIAVNGFKYLVSVALGRPRKA
;
A
#
# COMPACT_ATOMS: atom_id res chain seq x y z
N MET A 1 -34.49 -17.34 7.43
CA MET A 1 -33.42 -16.46 6.91
C MET A 1 -33.43 -16.58 5.40
N SER A 2 -33.56 -15.48 4.65
CA SER A 2 -33.52 -15.52 3.18
C SER A 2 -32.11 -15.84 2.70
N GLU A 3 -31.94 -16.79 1.78
CA GLU A 3 -30.65 -17.05 1.14
C GLU A 3 -30.15 -15.80 0.39
N SER A 4 -28.92 -15.37 0.65
CA SER A 4 -28.28 -14.30 -0.12
C SER A 4 -27.44 -14.90 -1.25
N THR A 5 -27.81 -14.58 -2.49
CA THR A 5 -27.02 -14.92 -3.68
C THR A 5 -25.98 -13.84 -3.94
N GLY A 6 -24.76 -14.21 -4.30
CA GLY A 6 -23.69 -13.24 -4.53
C GLY A 6 -22.64 -13.67 -5.53
N TRP A 7 -21.68 -12.76 -5.71
CA TRP A 7 -20.54 -12.96 -6.58
C TRP A 7 -19.37 -13.53 -5.80
N ARG A 8 -18.51 -14.30 -6.46
CA ARG A 8 -17.17 -14.65 -5.99
C ARG A 8 -16.14 -14.01 -6.91
N ILE A 9 -15.16 -13.32 -6.32
CA ILE A 9 -13.98 -12.81 -7.02
C ILE A 9 -12.77 -13.58 -6.53
N ALA A 10 -12.09 -14.28 -7.45
CA ALA A 10 -10.96 -15.15 -7.13
C ALA A 10 -9.71 -14.81 -7.95
N SER A 11 -8.52 -15.13 -7.45
CA SER A 11 -7.29 -15.13 -8.25
C SER A 11 -6.59 -16.47 -8.16
N ASN A 12 -5.79 -16.79 -9.17
CA ASN A 12 -4.78 -17.82 -9.07
C ASN A 12 -3.53 -17.23 -8.38
N PRO A 13 -2.72 -18.03 -7.66
CA PRO A 13 -1.50 -17.54 -7.01
C PRO A 13 -0.53 -16.84 -7.97
N GLU A 14 -0.42 -17.34 -9.20
CA GLU A 14 0.46 -16.85 -10.26
C GLU A 14 -0.04 -15.55 -10.90
N ASP A 15 -1.29 -15.17 -10.66
CA ASP A 15 -1.80 -13.87 -11.11
C ASP A 15 -1.19 -12.71 -10.28
N LEU A 16 -0.66 -13.01 -9.07
CA LEU A 16 -0.23 -12.04 -8.06
C LEU A 16 1.16 -12.35 -7.50
N GLU A 17 2.20 -11.87 -8.18
CA GLU A 17 3.62 -12.16 -7.96
C GLU A 17 4.41 -11.02 -7.27
N GLU A 18 3.77 -9.88 -7.01
CA GLU A 18 4.39 -8.69 -6.42
C GLU A 18 3.94 -8.47 -4.96
N GLY A 19 4.29 -7.32 -4.38
CA GLY A 19 4.02 -6.98 -2.99
C GLY A 19 2.54 -6.99 -2.60
N LEU A 20 2.26 -7.32 -1.33
CA LEU A 20 0.91 -7.38 -0.76
C LEU A 20 0.14 -6.07 -1.01
N PHE A 21 0.72 -4.94 -0.63
CA PHE A 21 0.09 -3.63 -0.82
C PHE A 21 0.19 -3.14 -2.27
N GLY A 22 1.34 -3.36 -2.91
CA GLY A 22 1.65 -2.81 -4.22
C GLY A 22 0.92 -3.49 -5.39
N GLN A 23 0.43 -4.72 -5.20
CA GLN A 23 -0.36 -5.44 -6.19
C GLN A 23 -1.62 -6.05 -5.61
N VAL A 24 -1.54 -6.96 -4.63
CA VAL A 24 -2.72 -7.73 -4.15
C VAL A 24 -3.83 -6.79 -3.68
N LEU A 25 -3.53 -5.90 -2.74
CA LEU A 25 -4.50 -4.97 -2.16
C LEU A 25 -4.84 -3.84 -3.10
N LEU A 26 -3.85 -3.22 -3.75
CA LEU A 26 -4.11 -2.20 -4.78
C LEU A 26 -5.12 -2.71 -5.81
N TRP A 27 -4.94 -3.94 -6.28
CA TRP A 27 -5.78 -4.48 -7.33
C TRP A 27 -7.23 -4.72 -6.90
N VAL A 28 -7.43 -5.12 -5.65
CA VAL A 28 -8.75 -5.26 -5.04
C VAL A 28 -9.36 -3.88 -4.80
N PHE A 29 -8.58 -2.91 -4.32
CA PHE A 29 -9.03 -1.56 -4.03
C PHE A 29 -9.54 -0.82 -5.27
N GLU A 30 -8.85 -0.98 -6.40
CA GLU A 30 -9.28 -0.38 -7.67
C GLU A 30 -10.64 -0.91 -8.17
N LEU A 31 -11.14 -2.04 -7.64
CA LEU A 31 -12.47 -2.58 -7.95
C LEU A 31 -13.57 -2.12 -6.99
N LEU A 32 -13.22 -1.65 -5.80
CA LEU A 32 -14.20 -1.28 -4.77
C LEU A 32 -15.21 -0.21 -5.24
N PRO A 33 -14.83 0.85 -5.99
CA PRO A 33 -15.80 1.84 -6.46
C PRO A 33 -16.90 1.23 -7.34
N TRP A 34 -16.53 0.29 -8.22
CA TRP A 34 -17.48 -0.41 -9.09
C TRP A 34 -18.42 -1.33 -8.29
N LEU A 35 -17.87 -2.04 -7.30
CA LEU A 35 -18.66 -2.91 -6.41
C LEU A 35 -19.62 -2.11 -5.53
N ASP A 36 -19.12 -1.03 -4.91
CA ASP A 36 -19.89 -0.19 -4.00
C ASP A 36 -21.06 0.51 -4.71
N SER A 37 -20.82 1.07 -5.89
CA SER A 37 -21.87 1.70 -6.71
C SER A 37 -23.01 0.76 -7.13
N ARG A 38 -22.83 -0.56 -6.99
CA ARG A 38 -23.82 -1.60 -7.30
C ARG A 38 -24.36 -2.31 -6.06
N GLY A 39 -23.95 -1.89 -4.86
CA GLY A 39 -24.29 -2.59 -3.62
C GLY A 39 -23.74 -4.03 -3.56
N MET A 40 -22.70 -4.34 -4.34
CA MET A 40 -22.16 -5.70 -4.41
C MET A 40 -21.25 -5.98 -3.22
N ARG A 41 -21.39 -7.18 -2.64
CA ARG A 41 -20.63 -7.67 -1.48
C ARG A 41 -20.10 -9.08 -1.79
N PRO A 42 -18.97 -9.20 -2.50
CA PRO A 42 -18.54 -10.49 -3.04
C PRO A 42 -17.96 -11.41 -1.95
N ASP A 43 -17.96 -12.70 -2.22
CA ASP A 43 -17.07 -13.65 -1.56
C ASP A 43 -15.67 -13.53 -2.19
N TRP A 44 -14.67 -13.16 -1.40
CA TRP A 44 -13.29 -13.03 -1.88
C TRP A 44 -12.57 -14.36 -1.75
N ALA A 45 -11.82 -14.75 -2.78
CA ALA A 45 -10.95 -15.92 -2.80
C ALA A 45 -9.63 -15.57 -3.51
N ILE A 46 -8.94 -14.57 -2.97
CA ILE A 46 -7.71 -14.02 -3.57
C ILE A 46 -6.50 -14.81 -3.07
N HIS A 47 -5.72 -15.36 -3.97
CA HIS A 47 -4.48 -16.09 -3.69
C HIS A 47 -3.28 -15.35 -4.30
N SER A 48 -2.13 -15.43 -3.64
CA SER A 48 -0.85 -14.88 -4.14
C SER A 48 0.28 -15.85 -3.83
N VAL A 49 1.17 -16.02 -4.80
CA VAL A 49 2.37 -16.88 -4.64
C VAL A 49 3.28 -16.45 -3.48
N LEU A 50 3.27 -15.16 -3.11
CA LEU A 50 4.15 -14.60 -2.08
C LEU A 50 3.55 -14.56 -0.66
N TYR A 51 2.22 -14.58 -0.52
CA TYR A 51 1.53 -14.24 0.74
C TYR A 51 0.50 -15.27 1.23
N CYS A 52 0.26 -16.36 0.51
CA CYS A 52 -0.52 -17.47 1.07
C CYS A 52 0.24 -18.11 2.25
N GLU A 53 -0.39 -18.14 3.43
CA GLU A 53 0.21 -18.75 4.64
C GLU A 53 0.42 -20.26 4.47
N THR A 54 -0.59 -20.93 3.92
CA THR A 54 -0.54 -22.35 3.57
C THR A 54 -0.95 -22.52 2.10
N PRO A 55 -0.45 -23.58 1.42
CA PRO A 55 -0.86 -23.86 0.05
C PRO A 55 -2.39 -23.94 -0.09
N GLY A 56 -2.96 -23.06 -0.92
CA GLY A 56 -4.40 -23.00 -1.17
C GLY A 56 -5.22 -22.14 -0.21
N ALA A 57 -4.64 -21.60 0.87
CA ALA A 57 -5.35 -20.61 1.70
C ALA A 57 -5.41 -19.24 0.99
N PRO A 58 -6.57 -18.56 0.97
CA PRO A 58 -6.66 -17.23 0.39
C PRO A 58 -5.94 -16.19 1.27
N VAL A 59 -5.33 -15.21 0.63
CA VAL A 59 -4.85 -13.97 1.26
C VAL A 59 -6.05 -13.09 1.65
N LEU A 60 -7.08 -13.03 0.80
CA LEU A 60 -8.34 -12.34 1.10
C LEU A 60 -9.58 -13.24 0.92
N PRO A 61 -10.43 -13.34 1.96
CA PRO A 61 -10.19 -12.85 3.33
C PRO A 61 -9.08 -13.66 4.00
N GLY A 62 -8.45 -13.10 5.03
CA GLY A 62 -7.29 -13.70 5.69
C GLY A 62 -6.46 -12.62 6.35
N VAL A 63 -5.70 -11.87 5.53
CA VAL A 63 -4.96 -10.69 6.01
C VAL A 63 -5.89 -9.59 6.50
N PHE A 64 -7.06 -9.43 5.89
CA PHE A 64 -8.15 -8.58 6.38
C PHE A 64 -9.42 -9.38 6.63
N ASP A 65 -10.18 -8.93 7.64
CA ASP A 65 -11.54 -9.40 7.89
C ASP A 65 -12.53 -8.68 6.99
N LEU A 66 -13.66 -9.31 6.69
CA LEU A 66 -14.74 -8.67 5.94
C LEU A 66 -15.60 -7.79 6.84
N ALA A 67 -15.97 -6.61 6.34
CA ALA A 67 -16.88 -5.71 7.03
C ALA A 67 -18.36 -6.09 6.88
N TYR A 68 -18.66 -7.15 6.14
CA TYR A 68 -20.00 -7.62 5.80
C TYR A 68 -20.10 -9.15 5.86
N ALA A 69 -21.32 -9.66 5.98
CA ALA A 69 -21.58 -11.09 5.91
C ALA A 69 -21.43 -11.59 4.47
N LYS A 70 -20.65 -12.66 4.28
CA LYS A 70 -20.47 -13.31 2.97
C LYS A 70 -21.82 -13.78 2.40
N PRO A 71 -21.99 -13.78 1.07
CA PRO A 71 -23.16 -14.41 0.47
C PRO A 71 -23.22 -15.89 0.83
N THR A 72 -24.41 -16.39 1.15
CA THR A 72 -24.60 -17.82 1.49
C THR A 72 -24.50 -18.72 0.27
N ARG A 73 -24.78 -18.17 -0.92
CA ARG A 73 -24.70 -18.89 -2.19
C ARG A 73 -23.99 -18.05 -3.24
N VAL A 74 -23.01 -18.63 -3.92
CA VAL A 74 -22.34 -17.99 -5.06
C VAL A 74 -23.10 -18.34 -6.35
N THR A 75 -23.58 -17.32 -7.06
CA THR A 75 -24.26 -17.47 -8.37
C THR A 75 -23.39 -17.03 -9.53
N HIS A 76 -22.37 -16.21 -9.27
CA HIS A 76 -21.42 -15.75 -10.29
C HIS A 76 -20.00 -15.86 -9.76
N ALA A 77 -19.15 -16.64 -10.42
CA ALA A 77 -17.71 -16.68 -10.14
C ALA A 77 -16.95 -15.93 -11.26
N ARG A 78 -16.03 -15.07 -10.87
CA ARG A 78 -15.16 -14.31 -11.79
C ARG A 78 -13.73 -14.27 -11.28
N SER A 79 -12.78 -14.20 -12.20
CA SER A 79 -11.39 -13.94 -11.84
C SER A 79 -11.18 -12.45 -11.52
N LEU A 80 -10.22 -12.15 -10.66
CA LEU A 80 -9.79 -10.79 -10.32
C LEU A 80 -9.36 -10.05 -11.58
N LEU A 81 -8.58 -10.70 -12.44
CA LEU A 81 -8.12 -10.15 -13.71
C LEU A 81 -9.27 -9.78 -14.64
N TRP A 82 -10.28 -10.65 -14.77
CA TRP A 82 -11.48 -10.34 -15.55
C TRP A 82 -12.17 -9.08 -15.02
N ALA A 83 -12.34 -8.97 -13.70
CA ALA A 83 -12.98 -7.82 -13.09
C ALA A 83 -12.17 -6.54 -13.34
N ARG A 84 -10.84 -6.62 -13.24
CA ARG A 84 -9.95 -5.48 -13.52
C ARG A 84 -10.05 -4.98 -14.95
N VAL A 85 -10.05 -5.87 -15.93
CA VAL A 85 -10.11 -5.49 -17.34
C VAL A 85 -11.33 -4.61 -17.65
N GLY A 86 -12.47 -4.88 -17.02
CA GLY A 86 -13.71 -4.13 -17.24
C GLY A 86 -13.99 -3.00 -16.25
N HIS A 87 -13.44 -3.06 -15.04
CA HIS A 87 -13.97 -2.31 -13.89
C HIS A 87 -12.91 -1.65 -12.99
N THR A 88 -11.65 -1.60 -13.44
CA THR A 88 -10.59 -0.90 -12.72
C THR A 88 -10.88 0.60 -12.61
N SER A 89 -10.72 1.14 -11.42
CA SER A 89 -10.77 2.57 -11.12
C SER A 89 -9.39 3.10 -10.78
N VAL A 90 -9.10 4.33 -11.17
CA VAL A 90 -8.01 5.13 -10.59
C VAL A 90 -8.49 5.66 -9.25
N LEU A 91 -7.70 5.48 -8.20
CA LEU A 91 -7.97 6.04 -6.87
C LEU A 91 -7.21 7.36 -6.69
N GLY A 92 -7.77 8.29 -5.93
CA GLY A 92 -7.21 9.64 -5.75
C GLY A 92 -6.90 9.99 -4.29
N GLY A 93 -6.47 11.23 -4.07
CA GLY A 93 -6.04 11.75 -2.77
C GLY A 93 -7.16 12.15 -1.80
N ASP A 94 -8.43 11.79 -2.05
CA ASP A 94 -9.50 11.96 -1.05
C ASP A 94 -9.42 10.84 0.00
N TRP A 95 -8.51 11.02 0.97
CA TRP A 95 -8.22 10.02 1.98
C TRP A 95 -9.42 9.63 2.82
N ALA A 96 -10.30 10.58 3.17
CA ALA A 96 -11.49 10.31 3.95
C ALA A 96 -12.49 9.46 3.15
N GLY A 97 -12.74 9.81 1.89
CA GLY A 97 -13.63 9.04 1.03
C GLY A 97 -13.08 7.66 0.67
N VAL A 98 -11.76 7.53 0.45
CA VAL A 98 -11.10 6.25 0.21
C VAL A 98 -11.13 5.36 1.46
N HIS A 99 -10.87 5.90 2.64
CA HIS A 99 -11.02 5.19 3.91
C HIS A 99 -12.46 4.70 4.10
N ALA A 100 -13.45 5.57 3.89
CA ALA A 100 -14.86 5.22 4.00
C ALA A 100 -15.27 4.10 3.03
N LEU A 101 -14.74 4.12 1.80
CA LEU A 101 -14.94 3.05 0.82
C LEU A 101 -14.33 1.73 1.31
N TRP A 102 -13.09 1.75 1.79
CA TRP A 102 -12.42 0.56 2.34
C TRP A 102 -13.18 -0.06 3.52
N SER A 103 -13.57 0.77 4.50
CA SER A 103 -14.25 0.35 5.73
C SER A 103 -15.61 -0.32 5.50
N ARG A 104 -16.21 -0.17 4.31
CA ARG A 104 -17.43 -0.89 3.92
C ARG A 104 -17.18 -2.34 3.51
N PHE A 105 -15.93 -2.68 3.14
CA PHE A 105 -15.57 -4.00 2.64
C PHE A 105 -14.67 -4.76 3.61
N PHE A 106 -13.75 -4.08 4.27
CA PHE A 106 -12.70 -4.71 5.05
C PHE A 106 -12.52 -4.06 6.42
N LYS A 107 -11.92 -4.81 7.35
CA LYS A 107 -11.50 -4.37 8.67
C LYS A 107 -10.15 -4.98 9.00
N VAL A 108 -9.34 -4.26 9.79
CA VAL A 108 -8.13 -4.84 10.38
C VAL A 108 -8.58 -5.95 11.34
N PRO A 109 -8.00 -7.16 11.26
CA PRO A 109 -8.38 -8.23 12.16
C PRO A 109 -7.99 -7.96 13.61
N ALA A 110 -8.82 -8.40 14.55
CA ALA A 110 -8.57 -8.20 15.99
C ALA A 110 -7.21 -8.75 16.46
N ARG A 111 -6.71 -9.83 15.84
CA ARG A 111 -5.38 -10.39 16.15
C ARG A 111 -4.23 -9.40 15.85
N ILE A 112 -4.37 -8.60 14.79
CA ILE A 112 -3.37 -7.60 14.40
C ILE A 112 -3.51 -6.36 15.28
N GLU A 113 -4.75 -5.92 15.56
CA GLU A 113 -4.99 -4.82 16.50
C GLU A 113 -4.40 -5.13 17.88
N ALA A 114 -4.64 -6.33 18.42
CA ALA A 114 -4.09 -6.76 19.69
C ALA A 114 -2.56 -6.79 19.68
N GLN A 115 -1.93 -7.30 18.61
CA GLN A 115 -0.47 -7.26 18.48
C GLN A 115 0.05 -5.81 18.43
N ALA A 116 -0.62 -4.92 17.69
CA ALA A 116 -0.26 -3.51 17.62
C ALA A 116 -0.39 -2.83 18.99
N ASP A 117 -1.39 -3.19 19.79
CA ASP A 117 -1.55 -2.68 21.17
C ASP A 117 -0.38 -3.08 22.06
N THR A 118 0.15 -4.31 21.91
CA THR A 118 1.29 -4.78 22.73
C THR A 118 2.60 -4.02 22.49
N VAL A 119 2.76 -3.37 21.33
CA VAL A 119 3.95 -2.54 21.05
C VAL A 119 3.96 -1.29 21.93
N GLY A 120 2.79 -0.77 22.29
CA GLY A 120 2.69 0.35 23.23
C GLY A 120 3.32 1.64 22.72
N LEU A 121 3.10 2.00 21.44
CA LEU A 121 3.65 3.24 20.87
C LEU A 121 3.23 4.46 21.70
N PRO A 122 4.15 5.38 22.01
CA PRO A 122 3.80 6.59 22.74
C PRO A 122 2.86 7.48 21.89
N PRO A 123 2.05 8.35 22.53
CA PRO A 123 1.38 9.41 21.80
C PRO A 123 2.43 10.29 21.10
N ASP A 124 2.06 10.88 19.95
CA ASP A 124 2.97 11.72 19.15
C ASP A 124 4.22 10.97 18.64
N CYS A 125 4.06 9.68 18.31
CA CYS A 125 5.10 8.87 17.70
C CYS A 125 5.32 9.26 16.22
N LEU A 126 6.59 9.31 15.82
CA LEU A 126 7.02 9.45 14.42
C LEU A 126 7.26 8.06 13.82
N GLY A 127 6.49 7.70 12.81
CA GLY A 127 6.73 6.51 12.00
C GLY A 127 7.81 6.76 10.94
N LEU A 128 8.79 5.88 10.86
CA LEU A 128 9.82 5.86 9.83
C LEU A 128 9.65 4.58 9.01
N HIS A 129 9.27 4.73 7.74
CA HIS A 129 9.23 3.61 6.80
C HIS A 129 10.33 3.75 5.75
N TYR A 130 11.46 3.06 6.02
CA TYR A 130 12.56 2.97 5.09
C TYR A 130 12.42 1.72 4.23
N ARG A 131 12.58 1.87 2.93
CA ARG A 131 12.47 0.78 1.97
C ARG A 131 13.74 0.73 1.13
N GLY A 132 14.65 -0.20 1.47
CA GLY A 132 16.00 -0.26 0.90
C GLY A 132 16.09 -1.24 -0.27
N THR A 133 16.19 -2.53 0.04
CA THR A 133 16.29 -3.72 -0.83
C THR A 133 16.14 -3.50 -2.35
N ASP A 134 15.00 -3.86 -2.95
CA ASP A 134 14.77 -3.79 -4.41
C ASP A 134 14.56 -2.36 -4.91
N LYS A 135 14.07 -1.47 -4.05
CA LYS A 135 13.72 -0.11 -4.41
C LYS A 135 14.92 0.80 -4.65
N ASN A 136 16.05 0.55 -3.99
CA ASN A 136 17.28 1.28 -4.26
C ASN A 136 17.87 1.03 -5.65
N LEU A 137 17.38 -0.01 -6.35
CA LEU A 137 17.75 -0.31 -7.73
C LEU A 137 16.73 0.21 -8.75
N GLN A 138 15.58 0.73 -8.31
CA GLN A 138 14.54 1.22 -9.21
C GLN A 138 14.72 2.71 -9.48
N THR A 139 14.95 3.04 -10.75
CA THR A 139 15.11 4.44 -11.23
C THR A 139 13.89 4.95 -11.98
N ILE A 140 12.96 4.06 -12.34
CA ILE A 140 11.81 4.36 -13.19
C ILE A 140 10.65 4.97 -12.40
N ASP A 141 10.38 4.48 -11.20
CA ASP A 141 9.19 4.85 -10.41
C ASP A 141 9.52 5.72 -9.17
N THR A 142 10.77 5.75 -8.73
CA THR A 142 11.26 6.54 -7.58
C THR A 142 12.72 6.95 -7.77
N ASN A 143 13.25 7.71 -6.81
CA ASN A 143 14.68 7.88 -6.58
C ASN A 143 15.11 7.08 -5.34
N ALA A 144 16.35 6.61 -5.33
CA ALA A 144 16.93 5.85 -4.22
C ALA A 144 17.38 6.81 -3.10
N VAL A 145 17.01 6.48 -1.86
CA VAL A 145 17.39 7.25 -0.67
C VAL A 145 18.35 6.39 0.16
N SER A 146 19.53 6.89 0.49
CA SER A 146 20.42 6.18 1.40
C SER A 146 19.85 6.17 2.83
N VAL A 147 20.23 5.19 3.64
CA VAL A 147 19.84 5.16 5.07
C VAL A 147 20.31 6.43 5.78
N GLU A 148 21.51 6.91 5.46
CA GLU A 148 22.08 8.13 6.02
C GLU A 148 21.23 9.38 5.67
N ASP A 149 20.91 9.58 4.39
CA ASP A 149 20.06 10.69 3.95
C ASP A 149 18.68 10.59 4.62
N PHE A 150 18.09 9.40 4.68
CA PHE A 150 16.78 9.19 5.30
C PHE A 150 16.77 9.54 6.80
N LEU A 151 17.78 9.08 7.55
CA LEU A 151 17.90 9.38 8.98
C LEU A 151 18.29 10.85 9.24
N ALA A 152 19.02 11.49 8.32
CA ALA A 152 19.28 12.93 8.37
C ALA A 152 17.99 13.74 8.19
N LEU A 153 17.12 13.36 7.24
CA LEU A 153 15.81 13.97 7.05
C LEU A 153 14.91 13.78 8.28
N ALA A 154 14.92 12.59 8.88
CA ALA A 154 14.18 12.34 10.12
C ALA A 154 14.69 13.22 11.28
N ALA A 155 16.00 13.40 11.43
CA ALA A 155 16.57 14.27 12.44
C ALA A 155 16.15 15.74 12.24
N ALA A 156 16.19 16.24 11.00
CA ALA A 156 15.73 17.59 10.67
C ALA A 156 14.22 17.77 10.95
N PHE A 157 13.40 16.78 10.59
CA PHE A 157 11.97 16.81 10.90
C PHE A 157 11.68 16.89 12.40
N ILE A 158 12.38 16.08 13.21
CA ILE A 158 12.25 16.10 14.68
C ILE A 158 12.65 17.46 15.25
N ALA A 159 13.73 18.07 14.73
CA ALA A 159 14.15 19.40 15.16
C ALA A 159 13.13 20.51 14.85
N GLU A 160 12.39 20.37 13.74
CA GLU A 160 11.36 21.33 13.32
C GLU A 160 9.95 21.02 13.88
N THR A 161 9.76 19.84 14.49
CA THR A 161 8.47 19.37 14.99
C THR A 161 8.53 19.10 16.49
N PRO A 162 8.36 20.12 17.34
CA PRO A 162 8.32 19.94 18.79
C PRO A 162 7.22 18.94 19.19
N GLY A 163 7.54 18.06 20.12
CA GLY A 163 6.57 17.11 20.69
C GLY A 163 6.64 15.69 20.13
N VAL A 164 7.57 15.36 19.24
CA VAL A 164 7.87 13.95 18.92
C VAL A 164 8.40 13.25 20.19
N ARG A 165 7.69 12.21 20.65
CA ARG A 165 8.02 11.50 21.91
C ARG A 165 8.67 10.14 21.70
N GLY A 166 8.55 9.58 20.51
CA GLY A 166 9.09 8.28 20.16
C GLY A 166 9.10 8.08 18.66
N ILE A 167 9.76 7.01 18.24
CA ILE A 167 9.92 6.65 16.84
C ILE A 167 9.49 5.20 16.68
N PHE A 168 8.69 4.90 15.65
CA PHE A 168 8.46 3.54 15.20
C PHE A 168 9.17 3.32 13.87
N VAL A 169 10.02 2.30 13.77
CA VAL A 169 10.77 1.98 12.54
C VAL A 169 10.21 0.72 11.91
N ALA A 170 9.73 0.86 10.67
CA ALA A 170 9.43 -0.25 9.77
C ALA A 170 10.44 -0.24 8.61
N SER A 171 11.16 -1.34 8.42
CA SER A 171 12.16 -1.45 7.36
C SER A 171 12.32 -2.90 6.92
N ASP A 172 12.56 -3.11 5.63
CA ASP A 172 13.02 -4.38 5.08
C ASP A 172 14.53 -4.43 4.85
N GLU A 173 15.22 -3.31 5.09
CA GLU A 173 16.67 -3.22 5.08
C GLU A 173 17.21 -3.57 6.47
N PRO A 174 18.08 -4.60 6.58
CA PRO A 174 18.66 -5.02 7.85
C PRO A 174 19.43 -3.89 8.54
N GLY A 175 19.32 -3.81 9.87
CA GLY A 175 20.13 -2.90 10.69
C GLY A 175 19.66 -1.44 10.73
N VAL A 176 18.68 -1.03 9.92
CA VAL A 176 18.12 0.33 9.98
C VAL A 176 17.55 0.66 11.36
N LEU A 177 16.90 -0.29 12.04
CA LEU A 177 16.41 -0.10 13.41
C LEU A 177 17.56 0.16 14.40
N ALA A 178 18.68 -0.54 14.25
CA ALA A 178 19.85 -0.34 15.12
C ALA A 178 20.48 1.05 14.88
N LEU A 179 20.59 1.46 13.62
CA LEU A 179 21.07 2.80 13.26
C LEU A 179 20.15 3.91 13.77
N ALA A 180 18.82 3.73 13.67
CA ALA A 180 17.85 4.67 14.21
C ALA A 180 17.97 4.79 15.74
N ARG A 181 18.10 3.67 16.46
CA ARG A 181 18.33 3.66 17.92
C ARG A 181 19.60 4.42 18.30
N ALA A 182 20.69 4.20 17.57
CA ALA A 182 21.94 4.91 17.82
C ALA A 182 21.83 6.41 17.53
N ARG A 183 21.16 6.79 16.42
CA ARG A 183 20.99 8.18 15.99
C ARG A 183 20.08 8.98 16.92
N PHE A 184 19.04 8.34 17.47
CA PHE A 184 17.97 8.97 18.24
C PHE A 184 17.91 8.42 19.68
N ALA A 185 19.06 8.26 20.33
CA ALA A 185 19.17 7.62 21.64
C ALA A 185 18.35 8.29 22.76
N GLU A 186 17.99 9.57 22.59
CA GLU A 186 17.16 10.34 23.53
C GLU A 186 15.65 10.10 23.36
N LEU A 187 15.23 9.37 22.31
CA LEU A 187 13.83 9.05 22.03
C LEU A 187 13.55 7.57 22.23
N ASP A 188 12.30 7.25 22.52
CA ASP A 188 11.85 5.87 22.61
C ASP A 188 11.69 5.26 21.20
N VAL A 189 12.67 4.46 20.76
CA VAL A 189 12.74 3.89 19.41
C VAL A 189 12.27 2.43 19.38
N HIS A 190 11.06 2.26 18.85
CA HIS A 190 10.35 1.02 18.64
C HIS A 190 10.60 0.43 17.26
N GLY A 191 10.50 -0.89 17.16
CA GLY A 191 10.51 -1.61 15.91
C GLY A 191 10.31 -3.10 16.16
N LEU A 192 9.76 -3.80 15.17
CA LEU A 192 9.46 -5.23 15.27
C LEU A 192 10.66 -6.12 14.86
N GLY A 193 11.85 -5.54 14.75
CA GLY A 193 13.07 -6.22 14.29
C GLY A 193 13.13 -6.41 12.77
N ASP A 194 14.21 -7.02 12.31
CA ASP A 194 14.46 -7.26 10.89
C ASP A 194 13.45 -8.24 10.29
N VAL A 195 13.10 -8.03 9.02
CA VAL A 195 12.27 -8.96 8.24
C VAL A 195 13.05 -9.46 7.03
N ALA A 196 12.79 -10.71 6.67
CA ALA A 196 13.31 -11.23 5.41
C ALA A 196 12.73 -10.44 4.23
N PHE A 197 13.51 -10.33 3.16
CA PHE A 197 13.10 -9.65 1.94
C PHE A 197 11.74 -10.15 1.43
N HIS A 198 10.82 -9.24 1.17
CA HIS A 198 9.43 -9.56 0.85
C HIS A 198 9.21 -10.34 -0.47
N LYS A 199 10.22 -10.52 -1.33
CA LYS A 199 10.15 -11.43 -2.50
C LYS A 199 10.86 -12.77 -2.27
N ALA A 200 11.39 -13.03 -1.08
CA ALA A 200 11.89 -14.35 -0.72
C ALA A 200 10.73 -15.36 -0.78
N GLY A 201 10.89 -16.38 -1.62
CA GLY A 201 9.83 -17.30 -2.03
C GLY A 201 9.80 -18.64 -1.30
N ALA A 202 10.74 -18.93 -0.39
CA ALA A 202 10.77 -20.20 0.33
C ALA A 202 9.50 -20.38 1.19
N PRO A 203 8.83 -21.55 1.18
CA PRO A 203 7.57 -21.76 1.91
C PRO A 203 7.63 -21.39 3.40
N ALA A 204 8.72 -21.74 4.10
CA ALA A 204 8.93 -21.37 5.51
C ALA A 204 9.01 -19.85 5.73
N ALA A 205 9.41 -19.08 4.72
CA ALA A 205 9.48 -17.63 4.77
C ALA A 205 8.14 -16.93 4.46
N ARG A 206 7.07 -17.68 4.14
CA ARG A 206 5.73 -17.13 3.83
C ARG A 206 4.82 -17.06 5.05
N ALA A 207 4.99 -17.96 6.02
CA ALA A 207 4.17 -18.00 7.23
C ALA A 207 4.28 -16.68 8.01
N GLY A 208 3.13 -16.07 8.33
CA GLY A 208 3.07 -14.80 9.07
C GLY A 208 3.56 -13.55 8.33
N LYS A 209 3.99 -13.67 7.07
CA LYS A 209 4.54 -12.54 6.29
C LYS A 209 3.48 -11.48 5.96
N ALA A 210 2.28 -11.93 5.58
CA ALA A 210 1.16 -11.02 5.31
C ALA A 210 0.74 -10.28 6.59
N ASP A 211 0.62 -11.01 7.70
CA ASP A 211 0.32 -10.46 9.02
C ASP A 211 1.38 -9.48 9.50
N ARG A 212 2.67 -9.80 9.33
CA ARG A 212 3.77 -8.88 9.65
C ARG A 212 3.69 -7.59 8.83
N ALA A 213 3.50 -7.69 7.51
CA ALA A 213 3.39 -6.53 6.65
C ALA A 213 2.15 -5.67 7.00
N LEU A 214 1.04 -6.30 7.38
CA LEU A 214 -0.13 -5.58 7.86
C LEU A 214 0.11 -4.94 9.23
N LEU A 215 0.78 -5.62 10.15
CA LEU A 215 1.11 -5.09 11.46
C LEU A 215 2.00 -3.85 11.35
N ASP A 216 3.03 -3.86 10.50
CA ASP A 216 3.84 -2.66 10.21
C ASP A 216 2.98 -1.52 9.66
N CYS A 217 2.04 -1.81 8.74
CA CYS A 217 1.10 -0.82 8.19
C CYS A 217 0.17 -0.23 9.28
N VAL A 218 -0.36 -1.06 10.17
CA VAL A 218 -1.21 -0.65 11.29
C VAL A 218 -0.44 0.20 12.28
N LEU A 219 0.77 -0.20 12.67
CA LEU A 219 1.62 0.58 13.58
C LEU A 219 1.99 1.95 12.98
N LEU A 220 2.33 2.00 11.69
CA LEU A 220 2.53 3.27 10.98
C LEU A 220 1.25 4.13 10.98
N SER A 221 0.07 3.51 10.82
CA SER A 221 -1.21 4.25 10.84
C SER A 221 -1.57 4.82 12.21
N ARG A 222 -1.00 4.26 13.29
CA ARG A 222 -1.17 4.73 14.67
C ARG A 222 -0.16 5.81 15.07
N CYS A 223 0.87 6.03 14.26
CA CYS A 223 1.77 7.16 14.45
C CYS A 223 1.04 8.48 14.17
N ARG A 224 1.53 9.58 14.74
CA ARG A 224 1.00 10.91 14.42
C ARG A 224 1.54 11.40 13.08
N TRP A 225 2.83 11.18 12.86
CA TRP A 225 3.53 11.51 11.64
C TRP A 225 4.17 10.26 11.02
N VAL A 226 4.32 10.22 9.69
CA VAL A 226 5.10 9.19 9.00
C VAL A 226 6.02 9.83 7.95
N LEU A 227 7.31 9.53 7.99
CA LEU A 227 8.23 9.75 6.88
C LEU A 227 8.45 8.43 6.13
N LYS A 228 8.36 8.46 4.79
CA LYS A 228 8.43 7.25 3.99
C LYS A 228 9.20 7.40 2.67
N CYS A 229 9.91 6.34 2.29
CA CYS A 229 10.33 6.10 0.90
C CYS A 229 9.10 5.72 0.03
N SER A 230 9.31 5.57 -1.29
CA SER A 230 8.27 5.07 -2.21
C SER A 230 7.95 3.59 -1.91
N SER A 231 6.80 3.36 -1.28
CA SER A 231 6.24 2.06 -0.95
C SER A 231 4.75 2.15 -0.61
N ALA A 232 3.96 1.32 -1.30
CA ALA A 232 2.52 1.22 -1.08
C ALA A 232 2.17 0.87 0.38
N LEU A 233 2.98 0.08 1.10
CA LEU A 233 2.68 -0.33 2.48
C LEU A 233 2.41 0.87 3.40
N SER A 234 3.31 1.85 3.44
CA SER A 234 3.12 3.05 4.26
C SER A 234 2.13 4.04 3.65
N GLY A 235 1.89 4.00 2.33
CA GLY A 235 0.82 4.79 1.75
C GLY A 235 -0.57 4.26 2.13
N PHE A 236 -0.73 2.94 2.30
CA PHE A 236 -1.96 2.35 2.83
C PHE A 236 -2.16 2.65 4.32
N ALA A 237 -1.11 2.97 5.09
CA ALA A 237 -1.27 3.44 6.46
C ALA A 237 -2.12 4.74 6.54
N LYS A 238 -1.97 5.63 5.54
CA LYS A 238 -2.80 6.83 5.38
C LYS A 238 -4.25 6.51 4.96
N VAL A 239 -4.48 5.37 4.30
CA VAL A 239 -5.83 4.89 4.01
C VAL A 239 -6.49 4.32 5.27
N LEU A 240 -5.74 3.60 6.11
CA LEU A 240 -6.24 3.10 7.39
C LEU A 240 -6.55 4.26 8.35
N ASN A 241 -5.69 5.27 8.39
CA ASN A 241 -5.88 6.47 9.17
C ASN A 241 -5.84 7.74 8.30
N PRO A 242 -7.00 8.27 7.84
CA PRO A 242 -7.04 9.44 6.99
C PRO A 242 -6.52 10.72 7.68
N SER A 243 -6.42 10.77 9.01
CA SER A 243 -5.81 11.91 9.72
C SER A 243 -4.30 11.81 9.91
N LEU A 244 -3.66 10.70 9.55
CA LEU A 244 -2.20 10.51 9.67
C LEU A 244 -1.42 11.59 8.90
N GLU A 245 -0.50 12.31 9.52
CA GLU A 245 0.38 13.24 8.80
C GLU A 245 1.53 12.47 8.12
N CYS A 246 1.33 12.08 6.86
CA CYS A 246 2.32 11.27 6.13
C CYS A 246 3.03 12.13 5.08
N TYR A 247 4.36 12.01 5.00
CA TYR A 247 5.21 12.70 4.03
C TYR A 247 6.14 11.71 3.34
N ARG A 248 6.29 11.85 2.03
CA ARG A 248 7.28 11.10 1.25
C ARG A 248 8.59 11.87 1.19
N VAL A 249 9.71 11.15 1.16
CA VAL A 249 11.07 11.72 1.06
C VAL A 249 11.72 11.51 -0.31
N ALA A 250 11.00 10.88 -1.24
CA ALA A 250 11.48 10.57 -2.58
C ALA A 250 10.37 10.81 -3.62
N ALA A 251 10.80 10.96 -4.87
CA ALA A 251 9.92 11.11 -6.02
C ALA A 251 8.95 9.92 -6.14
N CYS A 252 7.72 10.21 -6.51
CA CYS A 252 6.81 9.24 -7.12
C CYS A 252 6.71 9.63 -8.59
N LYS A 253 7.35 8.85 -9.46
CA LYS A 253 7.38 9.16 -10.89
C LYS A 253 6.12 8.60 -11.57
N MET A 254 5.76 9.17 -12.71
CA MET A 254 4.66 8.64 -13.52
C MET A 254 5.05 7.24 -14.05
N PHE A 255 4.46 6.19 -13.47
CA PHE A 255 4.64 4.81 -13.92
C PHE A 255 3.87 4.51 -15.22
N SER A 256 2.83 5.30 -15.50
CA SER A 256 1.98 5.20 -16.69
C SER A 256 1.32 6.57 -16.93
N ASP A 257 0.11 6.62 -17.49
CA ASP A 257 -0.68 7.86 -17.63
C ASP A 257 -1.43 8.27 -16.34
N ILE A 258 -1.23 7.51 -15.25
CA ILE A 258 -1.82 7.75 -13.94
C ILE A 258 -0.74 7.77 -12.85
N PRO A 259 -0.89 8.62 -11.80
CA PRO A 259 -0.02 8.59 -10.64
C PRO A 259 -0.21 7.28 -9.85
N TYR A 260 0.87 6.75 -9.27
CA TYR A 260 0.85 5.49 -8.53
C TYR A 260 0.18 5.65 -7.16
N PHE A 261 -1.06 5.18 -7.02
CA PHE A 261 -1.79 5.18 -5.75
C PHE A 261 -1.25 4.08 -4.79
N PRO A 262 -1.22 4.30 -3.47
CA PRO A 262 -1.54 5.55 -2.75
C PRO A 262 -0.42 6.60 -2.77
N ASP A 263 0.79 6.19 -3.08
CA ASP A 263 2.02 6.95 -2.84
C ASP A 263 2.09 8.32 -3.50
N ALA A 264 1.61 8.43 -4.73
CA ALA A 264 1.61 9.68 -5.49
C ALA A 264 0.86 10.81 -4.78
N TYR A 265 -0.16 10.48 -3.99
CA TYR A 265 -1.01 11.45 -3.30
C TYR A 265 -0.52 11.77 -1.88
N VAL A 266 0.56 11.14 -1.42
CA VAL A 266 1.23 11.53 -0.18
C VAL A 266 2.05 12.81 -0.47
N PRO A 267 1.91 13.87 0.34
CA PRO A 267 2.63 15.12 0.12
C PRO A 267 4.15 14.94 0.25
N ARG A 268 4.90 15.75 -0.50
CA ARG A 268 6.35 15.87 -0.34
C ARG A 268 6.67 16.34 1.08
N LEU A 269 7.72 15.82 1.67
CA LEU A 269 8.29 16.40 2.87
C LEU A 269 8.86 17.79 2.55
N GLU A 270 8.57 18.77 3.40
CA GLU A 270 9.14 20.11 3.34
C GLU A 270 9.84 20.40 4.67
N LEU A 271 11.08 20.88 4.60
CA LEU A 271 11.93 21.21 5.74
C LEU A 271 12.63 22.54 5.50
N ARG A 272 12.96 23.25 6.58
CA ARG A 272 13.69 24.52 6.53
C ARG A 272 15.20 24.33 6.55
N ASP A 273 15.69 23.26 7.17
CA ASP A 273 17.12 22.95 7.24
C ASP A 273 17.76 22.88 5.82
N PRO A 274 18.79 23.69 5.51
CA PRO A 274 19.38 23.73 4.17
C PRO A 274 19.99 22.41 3.71
N ALA A 275 20.58 21.62 4.61
CA ALA A 275 21.17 20.34 4.25
C ALA A 275 20.08 19.31 3.91
N ALA A 276 19.02 19.26 4.71
CA ALA A 276 17.83 18.44 4.44
C ALA A 276 17.16 18.84 3.12
N ARG A 277 17.04 20.14 2.83
CA ARG A 277 16.51 20.62 1.55
C ARG A 277 17.36 20.15 0.37
N ALA A 278 18.68 20.23 0.47
CA ALA A 278 19.57 19.73 -0.58
C ALA A 278 19.41 18.22 -0.83
N ILE A 279 19.11 17.43 0.22
CA ILE A 279 18.74 16.02 0.06
C ILE A 279 17.40 15.92 -0.69
N LEU A 280 16.36 16.60 -0.22
CA LEU A 280 15.01 16.52 -0.80
C LEU A 280 14.97 16.98 -2.26
N GLU A 281 15.71 18.03 -2.64
CA GLU A 281 15.82 18.51 -4.03
C GLU A 281 16.35 17.42 -4.96
N ARG A 282 17.39 16.67 -4.53
CA ARG A 282 17.86 15.50 -5.29
C ARG A 282 16.81 14.40 -5.33
N GLN A 283 16.19 14.12 -4.19
CA GLN A 283 15.28 12.98 -4.06
C GLN A 283 13.93 13.18 -4.76
N PHE A 284 13.50 14.41 -4.99
CA PHE A 284 12.27 14.72 -5.75
C PHE A 284 12.49 14.98 -7.24
N ALA A 285 13.71 14.85 -7.76
CA ALA A 285 13.95 15.05 -9.18
C ALA A 285 13.08 14.12 -10.05
N GLY A 286 12.32 14.72 -10.98
CA GLY A 286 11.48 14.01 -11.95
C GLY A 286 10.18 13.47 -11.35
N ASP A 287 9.73 14.04 -10.24
CA ASP A 287 8.50 13.66 -9.58
C ASP A 287 7.27 14.10 -10.38
N TRP A 288 6.18 13.35 -10.28
CA TRP A 288 4.97 13.63 -11.08
C TRP A 288 4.35 15.00 -10.83
N LEU A 289 4.57 15.61 -9.65
CA LEU A 289 4.08 16.96 -9.36
C LEU A 289 4.86 18.05 -10.13
N ASP A 290 5.97 17.71 -10.79
CA ASP A 290 6.70 18.64 -11.65
C ASP A 290 6.11 18.67 -13.09
N ASP A 291 5.22 17.74 -13.43
CA ASP A 291 4.52 17.68 -14.72
C ASP A 291 3.20 18.47 -14.65
N VAL A 292 3.16 19.61 -15.34
CA VAL A 292 2.01 20.53 -15.35
C VAL A 292 0.73 19.85 -15.86
N GLU A 293 0.81 18.98 -16.86
CA GLU A 293 -0.35 18.28 -17.42
C GLU A 293 -0.86 17.22 -16.44
N ALA A 294 0.04 16.45 -15.82
CA ALA A 294 -0.31 15.47 -14.81
C ALA A 294 -0.95 16.14 -13.58
N VAL A 295 -0.38 17.24 -13.10
CA VAL A 295 -0.92 18.04 -11.99
C VAL A 295 -2.31 18.56 -12.33
N ALA A 296 -2.51 19.16 -13.50
CA ALA A 296 -3.82 19.68 -13.91
C ALA A 296 -4.91 18.59 -13.91
N ARG A 297 -4.54 17.36 -14.29
CA ARG A 297 -5.46 16.22 -14.38
C ARG A 297 -5.74 15.54 -13.03
N TRP A 298 -4.73 15.41 -12.18
CA TRP A 298 -4.74 14.48 -11.04
C TRP A 298 -4.60 15.12 -9.65
N SER A 299 -4.14 16.37 -9.53
CA SER A 299 -3.88 17.00 -8.22
C SER A 299 -5.12 17.29 -7.38
N ARG A 300 -6.28 17.51 -8.01
CA ARG A 300 -7.54 17.74 -7.30
C ARG A 300 -7.96 16.47 -6.56
N PRO A 301 -8.31 16.52 -5.27
CA PRO A 301 -8.78 15.33 -4.55
C PRO A 301 -10.00 14.67 -5.21
N PHE A 302 -10.01 13.35 -5.26
CA PHE A 302 -11.15 12.53 -5.66
C PHE A 302 -11.03 11.15 -5.02
N VAL A 303 -12.14 10.45 -4.81
CA VAL A 303 -12.11 9.07 -4.31
C VAL A 303 -11.67 8.11 -5.42
N ALA A 304 -12.43 8.09 -6.52
CA ALA A 304 -12.17 7.21 -7.64
C ALA A 304 -12.69 7.75 -8.97
N ARG A 305 -12.09 7.31 -10.08
CA ARG A 305 -12.55 7.54 -11.46
C ARG A 305 -12.38 6.26 -12.28
N PRO A 306 -13.23 5.95 -13.27
CA PRO A 306 -12.97 4.84 -14.18
C PRO A 306 -11.62 4.99 -14.87
N ARG A 307 -10.78 3.94 -14.86
CA ARG A 307 -9.45 3.99 -15.49
C ARG A 307 -9.53 3.97 -17.01
N HIS A 308 -10.49 3.24 -17.56
CA HIS A 308 -10.60 2.99 -18.99
C HIS A 308 -11.94 3.48 -19.52
N GLY A 309 -11.91 4.13 -20.69
CA GLY A 309 -13.10 4.35 -21.50
C GLY A 309 -13.63 3.05 -22.12
N ARG A 310 -14.86 3.08 -22.66
CA ARG A 310 -15.53 1.89 -23.23
C ARG A 310 -14.69 1.17 -24.31
N LEU A 311 -14.01 1.93 -25.16
CA LEU A 311 -13.15 1.37 -26.22
C LEU A 311 -11.95 0.62 -25.64
N ALA A 312 -11.26 1.22 -24.66
CA ALA A 312 -10.13 0.59 -23.99
C ALA A 312 -10.54 -0.69 -23.24
N ILE A 313 -11.72 -0.70 -22.61
CA ILE A 313 -12.31 -1.89 -22.00
C ILE A 313 -12.50 -3.00 -23.04
N ALA A 314 -13.07 -2.69 -24.21
CA ALA A 314 -13.28 -3.67 -25.27
C ALA A 314 -11.96 -4.27 -25.79
N VAL A 315 -10.96 -3.41 -26.03
CA VAL A 315 -9.62 -3.84 -26.47
C VAL A 315 -8.95 -4.72 -25.42
N ASN A 316 -8.97 -4.31 -24.15
CA ASN A 316 -8.38 -5.09 -23.06
C ASN A 316 -9.13 -6.42 -22.83
N GLY A 317 -10.46 -6.42 -23.01
CA GLY A 317 -11.29 -7.63 -23.00
C GLY A 317 -10.88 -8.63 -24.07
N PHE A 318 -10.68 -8.16 -25.30
CA PHE A 318 -10.21 -9.02 -26.40
C PHE A 318 -8.80 -9.57 -26.12
N LYS A 319 -7.85 -8.72 -25.67
CA LYS A 319 -6.51 -9.16 -25.28
C LYS A 319 -6.55 -10.23 -24.19
N TYR A 320 -7.40 -10.05 -23.18
CA TYR A 320 -7.59 -11.01 -22.10
C TYR A 320 -8.09 -12.36 -22.63
N LEU A 321 -9.12 -12.36 -23.48
CA LEU A 321 -9.65 -13.58 -24.09
C LEU A 321 -8.61 -14.33 -24.91
N VAL A 322 -7.80 -13.61 -25.70
CA VAL A 322 -6.70 -14.19 -26.48
C VAL A 322 -5.64 -14.81 -25.56
N SER A 323 -5.21 -14.12 -24.52
CA SER A 323 -4.23 -14.65 -23.56
C SER A 323 -4.72 -15.91 -22.86
N VAL A 324 -6.00 -15.95 -22.47
CA VAL A 324 -6.65 -17.15 -21.89
C VAL A 324 -6.67 -18.31 -22.89
N ALA A 325 -7.05 -18.04 -24.15
CA ALA A 325 -7.07 -19.06 -25.20
C ALA A 325 -5.68 -19.64 -25.51
N LEU A 326 -4.62 -18.83 -25.36
CA LEU A 326 -3.23 -19.23 -25.61
C LEU A 326 -2.52 -19.82 -24.39
N GLY A 327 -3.18 -19.93 -23.23
CA GLY A 327 -2.54 -20.38 -21.99
C GLY A 327 -1.36 -19.51 -21.53
N ARG A 328 -1.30 -18.25 -21.96
CA ARG A 328 -0.19 -17.35 -21.64
C ARG A 328 -0.33 -16.77 -20.23
N PRO A 329 0.79 -16.42 -19.56
CA PRO A 329 0.76 -15.73 -18.28
C PRO A 329 -0.11 -14.47 -18.39
N ARG A 330 -1.04 -14.33 -17.45
CA ARG A 330 -2.05 -13.27 -17.49
C ARG A 330 -1.48 -11.98 -16.91
N LYS A 331 -0.70 -11.24 -17.69
CA LYS A 331 -0.29 -9.88 -17.31
C LYS A 331 -1.42 -8.92 -17.68
N ALA A 332 -2.14 -8.41 -16.68
CA ALA A 332 -3.14 -7.35 -16.83
C ALA A 332 -2.48 -5.98 -17.06
#